data_AF-F8PFY2-F1
#
_entry.id   AF-F8PFY2-F1
#
_cell.length_a   1.000
_cell.length_b   1.000
_cell.length_c   1.000
_cell.angle_alpha   90.00
_cell.angle_beta   90.00
_cell.angle_gamma   90.00
#
_symmetry.space_group_name_H-M   'P 1'
#
loop_
_entity.id
_entity.type
_entity.pdbx_description
1 polymer ?
#
loop_
_entity_poly.entity_id
_entity_poly.type
_entity_poly.pdbx_seq_one_letter_code
_entity_poly.pdbx_strand_id
1 'polypeptide(L)'
;MSFTSNALSATFQVPKLAKDGLHWITYKTRVTTAVGAKGLSRFLLGSARKPPVKNYKYDSAGVAKLDNGTVITEKQIDDYEAKVDKYAQKECPVTQQLYSTIHDETLIQIQDRSSAAAIWDTLTKMHEGKSEMMQVDIQ
;
A
#
# COMPACT_ATOMS: atom_id res chain seq x y z
N MET A 1 -24.94 5.12 -27.67
CA MET A 1 -23.87 4.09 -27.62
C MET A 1 -22.79 4.60 -26.69
N SER A 2 -22.58 3.95 -25.55
CA SER A 2 -21.66 4.42 -24.50
C SER A 2 -20.27 3.86 -24.78
N PHE A 3 -19.31 4.72 -25.13
CA PHE A 3 -17.92 4.35 -25.41
C PHE A 3 -17.01 4.68 -24.22
N THR A 4 -17.35 4.34 -22.99
CA THR A 4 -16.44 4.59 -21.86
C THR A 4 -16.65 3.59 -20.74
N SER A 5 -15.89 2.49 -20.74
CA SER A 5 -15.66 1.70 -19.52
C SER A 5 -14.40 0.84 -19.64
N ASN A 6 -14.09 0.31 -20.82
CA ASN A 6 -13.00 -0.66 -20.95
C ASN A 6 -11.58 -0.04 -21.09
N ALA A 7 -11.46 1.20 -21.55
CA ALA A 7 -10.15 1.82 -21.86
C ALA A 7 -9.39 2.31 -20.61
N LEU A 8 -10.10 2.74 -19.56
CA LEU A 8 -9.50 3.17 -18.29
C LEU A 8 -8.91 1.98 -17.48
N SER A 9 -9.52 0.80 -17.62
CA SER A 9 -9.07 -0.43 -16.96
C SER A 9 -7.71 -0.93 -17.48
N ALA A 10 -7.38 -0.61 -18.74
CA ALA A 10 -6.11 -0.96 -19.36
C ALA A 10 -4.98 0.06 -19.07
N THR A 11 -5.30 1.31 -18.74
CA THR A 11 -4.31 2.42 -18.67
C THR A 11 -3.40 2.37 -17.44
N PHE A 12 -3.74 1.56 -16.44
CA PHE A 12 -2.96 1.41 -15.20
C PHE A 12 -2.37 0.01 -15.02
N GLN A 13 -2.37 -0.80 -16.08
CA GLN A 13 -1.72 -2.11 -16.05
C GLN A 13 -0.21 -1.94 -16.00
N VAL A 14 0.38 -2.31 -14.88
CA VAL A 14 1.83 -2.34 -14.71
C VAL A 14 2.29 -3.75 -15.04
N PRO A 15 3.19 -3.94 -16.02
CA PRO A 15 3.74 -5.26 -16.32
C PRO A 15 4.49 -5.84 -15.12
N LYS A 16 4.45 -7.17 -15.00
CA LYS A 16 5.12 -7.90 -13.92
C LYS A 16 6.63 -7.60 -13.94
N LEU A 17 7.22 -7.30 -12.78
CA LEU A 17 8.66 -7.13 -12.60
C LEU A 17 9.35 -8.45 -12.93
N ALA A 18 10.39 -8.42 -13.75
CA ALA A 18 11.14 -9.62 -14.10
C ALA A 18 11.89 -10.20 -12.89
N LYS A 19 12.05 -11.52 -12.86
CA LYS A 19 12.73 -12.24 -11.77
C LYS A 19 14.17 -11.77 -11.54
N ASP A 20 14.88 -11.42 -12.61
CA ASP A 20 16.25 -10.90 -12.58
C ASP A 20 16.34 -9.41 -12.17
N GLY A 21 15.21 -8.69 -12.17
CA GLY A 21 15.15 -7.27 -11.85
C GLY A 21 15.67 -6.34 -12.95
N LEU A 22 15.98 -6.83 -14.16
CA LEU A 22 16.59 -6.03 -15.25
C LEU A 22 15.77 -4.79 -15.65
N HIS A 23 14.47 -4.80 -15.37
CA HIS A 23 13.55 -3.71 -15.75
C HIS A 23 13.14 -2.85 -14.55
N TRP A 24 13.88 -2.93 -13.43
CA TRP A 24 13.51 -2.29 -12.16
C TRP A 24 13.16 -0.80 -12.31
N ILE A 25 14.00 -0.01 -12.99
CA ILE A 25 13.79 1.44 -13.17
C ILE A 25 12.46 1.74 -13.90
N THR A 26 12.18 0.98 -14.96
CA THR A 26 10.94 1.11 -15.73
C THR A 26 9.73 0.66 -14.92
N TYR A 27 9.85 -0.45 -14.19
CA TYR A 27 8.82 -0.92 -13.26
C TYR A 27 8.50 0.12 -12.19
N LYS A 28 9.54 0.67 -11.54
CA LYS A 28 9.43 1.67 -10.48
C LYS A 28 8.65 2.89 -10.96
N THR A 29 9.01 3.38 -12.15
CA THR A 29 8.34 4.50 -12.81
C THR A 29 6.85 4.20 -13.07
N ARG A 30 6.54 3.01 -13.60
CA ARG A 30 5.17 2.61 -13.92
C ARG A 30 4.28 2.48 -12.68
N VAL A 31 4.75 1.83 -11.61
CA VAL A 31 4.00 1.71 -10.35
C VAL A 31 3.73 3.09 -9.75
N THR A 32 4.76 3.94 -9.69
CA THR A 32 4.63 5.28 -9.10
C THR A 32 3.59 6.12 -9.87
N THR A 33 3.63 6.09 -11.20
CA THR A 33 2.66 6.78 -12.05
C THR A 33 1.24 6.19 -11.91
N ALA A 34 1.10 4.87 -11.90
CA ALA A 34 -0.20 4.20 -11.78
C ALA A 34 -0.86 4.48 -10.42
N VAL A 35 -0.09 4.44 -9.34
CA VAL A 35 -0.58 4.77 -7.99
C VAL A 35 -0.86 6.27 -7.85
N GLY A 36 -0.02 7.11 -8.46
CA GLY A 36 -0.22 8.57 -8.50
C GLY A 36 -1.47 9.00 -9.23
N ALA A 37 -1.78 8.37 -10.37
CA ALA A 37 -3.01 8.61 -11.11
C ALA A 37 -4.28 8.25 -10.30
N LYS A 38 -4.17 7.32 -9.35
CA LYS A 38 -5.25 6.97 -8.40
C LYS A 38 -5.31 7.93 -7.20
N GLY A 39 -4.40 8.91 -7.09
CA GLY A 39 -4.30 9.81 -5.95
C GLY A 39 -3.80 9.14 -4.66
N LEU A 40 -3.13 7.99 -4.78
CA LEU A 40 -2.74 7.15 -3.65
C LEU A 40 -1.23 7.20 -3.34
N SER A 41 -0.48 8.13 -3.93
CA SER A 41 0.99 8.23 -3.76
C SER A 41 1.42 8.28 -2.29
N ARG A 42 0.62 8.88 -1.41
CA ARG A 42 0.94 8.95 0.03
C ARG A 42 1.03 7.58 0.70
N PHE A 43 0.25 6.60 0.24
CA PHE A 43 0.29 5.23 0.76
C PHE A 43 1.52 4.47 0.26
N LEU A 44 1.90 4.68 -1.01
CA LEU A 44 3.13 4.09 -1.57
C LEU A 44 4.40 4.67 -0.93
N LEU A 45 4.41 5.97 -0.66
CA LEU A 45 5.56 6.68 -0.09
C LEU A 45 5.56 6.72 1.45
N GLY A 46 4.58 6.10 2.12
CA GLY A 46 4.52 6.05 3.58
C GLY A 46 4.18 7.38 4.28
N SER A 47 3.69 8.38 3.55
CA SER A 47 3.25 9.68 4.10
C SER A 47 1.75 9.74 4.40
N ALA A 48 1.01 8.66 4.14
CA ALA A 48 -0.40 8.55 4.51
C ALA A 48 -0.52 8.48 6.05
N ARG A 49 -1.40 9.33 6.60
CA ARG A 49 -1.64 9.34 8.05
C ARG A 49 -2.55 8.20 8.44
N LYS A 50 -1.98 7.17 9.09
CA LYS A 50 -2.75 6.09 9.70
C LYS A 50 -3.55 6.64 10.90
N PRO A 51 -4.85 6.31 11.01
CA PRO A 51 -5.63 6.65 12.20
C PRO A 51 -4.95 6.07 13.46
N PRO A 52 -4.84 6.86 14.55
CA PRO A 52 -4.23 6.38 15.78
C PRO A 52 -5.08 5.26 16.37
N VAL A 53 -4.45 4.16 16.80
CA VAL A 53 -5.15 3.04 17.41
C VAL A 53 -5.88 3.53 18.67
N LYS A 54 -7.20 3.35 18.71
CA LYS A 54 -8.01 3.55 19.91
C LYS A 54 -8.40 2.19 20.47
N ASN A 55 -7.87 1.88 21.64
CA ASN A 55 -8.34 0.76 22.44
C ASN A 55 -9.45 1.27 23.36
N TYR A 56 -10.64 0.70 23.23
CA TYR A 56 -11.73 0.92 24.16
C TYR A 56 -12.35 -0.41 24.56
N LYS A 57 -12.96 -0.42 25.74
CA LYS A 57 -13.69 -1.56 26.29
C LYS A 57 -15.04 -1.09 26.79
N TYR A 58 -16.04 -1.97 26.68
CA TYR A 58 -17.34 -1.77 27.29
C TYR A 58 -17.30 -2.26 28.74
N ASP A 59 -17.84 -1.46 29.66
CA ASP A 59 -18.06 -1.91 31.04
C ASP A 59 -19.37 -2.69 31.18
N SER A 60 -19.66 -3.18 32.39
CA SER A 60 -20.88 -3.95 32.69
C SER A 60 -22.18 -3.17 32.47
N ALA A 61 -22.12 -1.85 32.34
CA ALA A 61 -23.26 -0.98 32.05
C ALA A 61 -23.36 -0.63 30.55
N GLY A 62 -22.49 -1.19 29.70
CA GLY A 62 -22.47 -0.92 28.26
C GLY A 62 -21.81 0.40 27.88
N VAL A 63 -21.07 1.03 28.79
CA VAL A 63 -20.37 2.30 28.51
C VAL A 63 -18.97 2.01 27.97
N ALA A 64 -18.65 2.58 26.81
CA ALA A 64 -17.32 2.46 26.22
C ALA A 64 -16.33 3.42 26.88
N LYS A 65 -15.17 2.89 27.30
CA LYS A 65 -14.08 3.66 27.90
C LYS A 65 -12.75 3.32 27.24
N LEU A 66 -11.93 4.34 27.02
CA LEU A 66 -10.53 4.19 26.62
C LEU A 66 -9.71 3.61 27.77
N ASP A 67 -8.51 3.12 27.46
CA ASP A 67 -7.56 2.58 28.46
C ASP A 67 -7.24 3.58 29.59
N ASN A 68 -7.32 4.90 29.31
CA ASN A 68 -7.11 5.96 30.30
C ASN A 68 -8.36 6.31 31.13
N GLY A 69 -9.44 5.54 31.02
CA GLY A 69 -10.70 5.74 31.72
C GLY A 69 -11.65 6.77 31.10
N THR A 70 -11.25 7.44 30.01
CA THR A 70 -12.11 8.43 29.33
C THR A 70 -13.31 7.73 28.69
N VAL A 71 -14.52 8.17 29.04
CA VAL A 71 -15.75 7.72 28.40
C VAL A 71 -15.81 8.24 26.98
N ILE A 72 -16.11 7.36 26.03
CA ILE A 72 -16.33 7.70 24.63
C ILE A 72 -17.75 7.35 24.21
N THR A 73 -18.31 8.13 23.31
CA THR A 73 -19.65 7.90 22.77
C THR A 73 -19.62 6.94 21.59
N GLU A 74 -20.76 6.30 21.30
CA GLU A 74 -20.96 5.46 20.11
C GLU A 74 -20.59 6.21 18.83
N LYS A 75 -21.04 7.46 18.68
CA LYS A 75 -20.65 8.32 17.55
C LYS A 75 -19.14 8.51 17.42
N GLN A 76 -18.41 8.63 18.52
CA GLN A 76 -16.94 8.77 18.50
C GLN A 76 -16.23 7.47 18.10
N ILE A 77 -16.85 6.32 18.38
CA ILE A 77 -16.41 4.99 17.95
C ILE A 77 -16.66 4.88 16.45
N ASP A 78 -17.88 5.12 15.98
CA ASP A 78 -18.25 5.06 14.56
C ASP A 78 -17.37 5.98 13.71
N ASP A 79 -17.16 7.22 14.14
CA ASP A 79 -16.29 8.18 13.46
C ASP A 79 -14.83 7.73 13.40
N TYR A 80 -14.38 6.93 14.39
CA TYR A 80 -13.04 6.36 14.40
C TYR A 80 -12.94 5.14 13.48
N GLU A 81 -13.86 4.18 13.60
CA GLU A 81 -13.92 2.98 12.76
C GLU A 81 -14.05 3.35 11.28
N ALA A 82 -14.91 4.32 10.94
CA ALA A 82 -15.05 4.83 9.58
C ALA A 82 -13.75 5.46 9.03
N LYS A 83 -12.88 6.03 9.89
CA LYS A 83 -11.57 6.54 9.46
C LYS A 83 -10.59 5.40 9.23
N VAL A 84 -10.62 4.35 10.06
CA VAL A 84 -9.81 3.13 9.89
C VAL A 84 -10.18 2.44 8.58
N ASP A 85 -11.47 2.26 8.32
CA ASP A 85 -11.97 1.65 7.09
C ASP A 85 -11.59 2.46 5.85
N LYS A 86 -11.78 3.78 5.88
CA LYS A 86 -11.37 4.67 4.78
C LYS A 86 -9.87 4.60 4.51
N TYR A 87 -9.05 4.44 5.55
CA TYR A 87 -7.62 4.27 5.40
C TYR A 87 -7.30 2.92 4.75
N ALA A 88 -7.88 1.83 5.26
CA ALA A 88 -7.70 0.48 4.71
C ALA A 88 -8.16 0.36 3.25
N GLN A 89 -9.33 0.93 2.91
CA GLN A 89 -9.86 0.98 1.55
C GLN A 89 -8.91 1.64 0.54
N LYS A 90 -8.04 2.56 1.00
CA LYS A 90 -7.05 3.23 0.16
C LYS A 90 -5.70 2.51 0.13
N GLU A 91 -5.33 1.83 1.22
CA GLU A 91 -4.08 1.05 1.28
C GLU A 91 -4.19 -0.25 0.47
N CYS A 92 -5.28 -1.01 0.61
CA CYS A 92 -5.52 -2.27 -0.08
C CYS A 92 -5.28 -2.24 -1.60
N PRO A 93 -5.80 -1.27 -2.39
CA PRO A 93 -5.56 -1.24 -3.82
C PRO A 93 -4.10 -0.97 -4.20
N VAL A 94 -3.32 -0.29 -3.34
CA VAL A 94 -1.87 -0.09 -3.57
C VAL A 94 -1.13 -1.39 -3.30
N THR A 95 -1.42 -2.05 -2.19
CA THR A 95 -0.87 -3.37 -1.86
C THR A 95 -1.19 -4.39 -2.96
N GLN A 96 -2.43 -4.42 -3.44
CA GLN A 96 -2.85 -5.30 -4.53
C GLN A 96 -2.10 -5.01 -5.83
N GLN A 97 -1.88 -3.73 -6.18
CA GLN A 97 -1.10 -3.33 -7.35
C GLN A 97 0.35 -3.83 -7.26
N LEU A 98 0.95 -3.83 -6.07
CA LEU A 98 2.30 -4.35 -5.87
C LEU A 98 2.30 -5.88 -6.03
N TYR A 99 1.40 -6.56 -5.33
CA TYR A 99 1.32 -8.03 -5.34
C TYR A 99 0.99 -8.61 -6.72
N SER A 100 0.12 -7.97 -7.50
CA SER A 100 -0.22 -8.45 -8.84
C SER A 100 0.91 -8.29 -9.86
N THR A 101 1.95 -7.51 -9.53
CA THR A 101 2.99 -7.11 -10.46
C THR A 101 4.38 -7.61 -10.04
N ILE A 102 4.45 -8.48 -9.04
CA ILE A 102 5.68 -9.17 -8.60
C ILE A 102 5.51 -10.69 -8.69
N HIS A 103 6.61 -11.42 -8.76
CA HIS A 103 6.57 -12.89 -8.73
C HIS A 103 6.25 -13.43 -7.34
N ASP A 104 5.65 -14.61 -7.29
CA ASP A 104 5.18 -15.25 -6.06
C ASP A 104 6.31 -15.52 -5.06
N GLU A 105 7.52 -15.82 -5.55
CA GLU A 105 8.73 -15.92 -4.73
C GLU A 105 9.03 -14.61 -3.98
N THR A 106 8.92 -13.47 -4.67
CA THR A 106 9.08 -12.14 -4.08
C THR A 106 7.92 -11.82 -3.13
N LEU A 107 6.70 -12.21 -3.48
CA LEU A 107 5.53 -12.05 -2.62
C LEU A 107 5.72 -12.77 -1.28
N ILE A 108 6.17 -14.02 -1.30
CA ILE A 108 6.44 -14.82 -0.10
C ILE A 108 7.44 -14.12 0.83
N GLN A 109 8.44 -13.43 0.27
CA GLN A 109 9.47 -12.71 1.04
C GLN A 109 8.97 -11.42 1.69
N ILE A 110 7.88 -10.82 1.18
CA ILE A 110 7.42 -9.48 1.60
C ILE A 110 5.98 -9.46 2.11
N GLN A 111 5.28 -10.60 2.15
CA GLN A 111 3.88 -10.71 2.58
C GLN A 111 3.66 -10.35 4.06
N ASP A 112 4.71 -10.41 4.88
CA ASP A 112 4.70 -10.07 6.30
C ASP A 112 4.80 -8.56 6.56
N ARG A 113 4.98 -7.75 5.51
CA ARG A 113 5.12 -6.29 5.61
C ARG A 113 3.76 -5.65 5.89
N SER A 114 3.75 -4.74 6.85
CA SER A 114 2.52 -4.18 7.45
C SER A 114 1.87 -3.03 6.66
N SER A 115 2.46 -2.58 5.55
CA SER A 115 1.96 -1.47 4.74
C SER A 115 2.46 -1.53 3.29
N ALA A 116 1.74 -0.88 2.37
CA ALA A 116 2.17 -0.70 0.99
C ALA A 116 3.53 0.00 0.89
N ALA A 117 3.80 0.95 1.78
CA ALA A 117 5.08 1.63 1.87
C ALA A 117 6.22 0.68 2.27
N ALA A 118 6.01 -0.20 3.25
CA ALA A 118 7.01 -1.18 3.67
C ALA A 118 7.30 -2.22 2.59
N ILE A 119 6.26 -2.64 1.85
CA ILE A 119 6.39 -3.49 0.66
C ILE A 119 7.25 -2.78 -0.40
N TRP A 120 6.90 -1.53 -0.70
CA TRP A 120 7.60 -0.71 -1.71
C TRP A 120 9.06 -0.45 -1.36
N ASP A 121 9.36 -0.12 -0.11
CA ASP A 121 10.71 0.07 0.40
C ASP A 121 11.53 -1.23 0.32
N THR A 122 10.92 -2.37 0.68
CA THR A 122 11.59 -3.69 0.56
C THR A 122 11.93 -4.01 -0.89
N LEU A 123 10.98 -3.83 -1.83
CA LEU A 123 11.22 -4.03 -3.26
C LEU A 123 12.33 -3.10 -3.77
N THR A 124 12.32 -1.84 -3.33
CA THR A 124 13.34 -0.87 -3.71
C THR A 124 14.73 -1.32 -3.28
N LYS A 125 14.89 -1.76 -2.02
CA LYS A 125 16.15 -2.28 -1.48
C LYS A 125 16.63 -3.55 -2.19
N MET A 126 15.72 -4.45 -2.59
CA MET A 126 16.07 -5.69 -3.29
C MET A 126 16.70 -5.46 -4.68
N HIS A 127 16.35 -4.35 -5.34
CA HIS A 127 16.66 -4.14 -6.75
C HIS A 127 17.58 -2.94 -7.03
N GLU A 128 17.62 -1.90 -6.19
CA GLU A 128 18.53 -0.76 -6.41
C GLU A 128 20.01 -1.16 -6.34
N GLY A 129 20.40 -2.03 -5.40
CA GLY A 129 21.77 -2.52 -5.29
C GLY A 129 22.22 -3.45 -6.44
N LYS A 130 21.28 -4.05 -7.17
CA LYS A 130 21.59 -4.92 -8.32
C LYS A 130 21.80 -4.12 -9.61
N SER A 131 21.14 -2.97 -9.75
CA SER A 131 21.30 -2.10 -10.92
C SER A 131 22.62 -1.31 -10.92
N GLU A 132 23.18 -0.98 -9.76
CA GLU A 132 24.51 -0.34 -9.67
C GLU A 132 25.65 -1.30 -10.00
N MET A 133 25.57 -2.56 -9.54
CA MET A 133 26.63 -3.56 -9.78
C MET A 133 26.77 -3.95 -11.26
N MET A 134 25.70 -3.81 -12.05
CA MET A 134 25.70 -4.14 -13.49
C MET A 134 26.22 -3.01 -14.40
N GLN A 135 26.47 -1.80 -13.88
CA GLN A 135 27.11 -0.73 -14.64
C GLN A 135 28.64 -0.83 -14.68
N VAL A 136 29.25 -1.76 -13.94
CA VAL A 136 30.71 -1.86 -13.81
C VAL A 136 31.36 -2.86 -14.77
N ASP A 137 30.59 -3.72 -15.45
CA ASP A 137 31.13 -4.73 -16.39
C ASP A 137 31.14 -4.28 -17.87
N ILE A 138 31.56 -3.04 -18.14
CA ILE A 138 32.00 -2.64 -19.47
C ILE A 138 33.26 -1.77 -19.35
N GLN A 139 34.43 -2.42 -19.22
CA GLN A 139 35.71 -1.98 -19.81
C GLN A 139 36.64 -3.17 -20.02
#